data_AF-A0A3S1AXX2-F1
#
_entry.id   AF-A0A3S1AXX2-F1
#
_cell.length_a   1.000
_cell.length_b   1.000
_cell.length_c   1.000
_cell.angle_alpha   90.00
_cell.angle_beta   90.00
_cell.angle_gamma   90.00
#
_symmetry.space_group_name_H-M   'P 1'
#
loop_
_entity.id
_entity.type
_entity.pdbx_description
1 polymer ?
#
loop_
_entity_poly.entity_id
_entity_poly.type
_entity_poly.pdbx_seq_one_letter_code
_entity_poly.pdbx_strand_id
1 'polypeptide(L)'
;MLRFSASVQRVLQAATIPPFDSRDYFSYCEDDFKGKEQWERNPFLAEAFSWTVSNVKSPNLSDHINQVMATSLNFIDDHQTINKVRGIEILHHLLQNTSAEEMRWYNRAEVIFESLKHQLYSKEIEVLQKLWPCLLNLLLVLEPGRNHEFVRHHEVYETLLRETESENLLAIRRIYMVQLKNFTTQIGIGCVRHLKTLVRIIEQYLEVEDGPQDQARCGALALLHTVVTIAWPRVNQHVQKIVHSLCKFLLDINSSSAANVQISPDAKQYMNDQAVDTLRLLKQICPNLQPCLQALGDSKSLVVLEPILCRVLL
;
A
#
# COMPACT_ATOMS: atom_id res chain seq x y z
N MET A 1 10.57 8.13 -48.07
CA MET A 1 9.22 8.70 -48.29
C MET A 1 8.23 7.54 -48.36
N LEU A 2 7.87 6.97 -47.20
CA LEU A 2 7.01 5.78 -47.11
C LEU A 2 5.55 6.21 -47.24
N ARG A 3 4.92 5.83 -48.35
CA ARG A 3 3.48 5.99 -48.58
C ARG A 3 2.73 5.00 -47.68
N PHE A 4 2.38 5.41 -46.47
CA PHE A 4 1.35 4.74 -45.70
C PHE A 4 0.02 4.96 -46.42
N SER A 5 -0.47 3.91 -47.06
CA SER A 5 -1.66 3.91 -47.90
C SER A 5 -2.89 4.30 -47.10
N ALA A 6 -3.88 4.86 -47.80
CA ALA A 6 -5.20 5.31 -47.35
C ALA A 6 -5.94 4.40 -46.33
N SER A 7 -5.47 3.17 -46.13
CA SER A 7 -5.86 2.22 -45.09
C SER A 7 -5.70 2.77 -43.66
N VAL A 8 -4.56 3.39 -43.32
CA VAL A 8 -4.34 3.92 -41.95
C VAL A 8 -5.23 5.13 -41.69
N GLN A 9 -5.44 5.97 -42.70
CA GLN A 9 -6.29 7.14 -42.60
C GLN A 9 -7.78 6.76 -42.49
N ARG A 10 -8.21 5.67 -43.15
CA ARG A 10 -9.55 5.08 -42.94
C ARG A 10 -9.69 4.41 -41.58
N VAL A 11 -8.65 3.74 -41.07
CA VAL A 11 -8.67 3.19 -39.71
C VAL A 11 -8.76 4.32 -38.67
N LEU A 12 -8.05 5.42 -38.87
CA LEU A 12 -8.14 6.60 -38.00
C LEU A 12 -9.48 7.35 -38.13
N GLN A 13 -10.10 7.36 -39.32
CA GLN A 13 -11.46 7.93 -39.55
C GLN A 13 -12.60 6.99 -39.12
N ALA A 14 -12.35 5.68 -39.00
CA ALA A 14 -13.26 4.74 -38.37
C ALA A 14 -13.03 4.67 -36.84
N ALA A 15 -11.81 4.96 -36.39
CA ALA A 15 -11.41 5.10 -34.99
C ALA A 15 -11.67 6.50 -34.42
N THR A 16 -12.14 7.46 -35.23
CA THR A 16 -13.00 8.53 -34.71
C THR A 16 -14.33 7.89 -34.33
N ILE A 17 -14.27 7.18 -33.21
CA ILE A 17 -15.31 7.07 -32.20
C ILE A 17 -16.18 8.34 -32.35
N PRO A 18 -17.45 8.26 -32.82
CA PRO A 18 -18.37 9.40 -32.75
C PRO A 18 -18.32 9.97 -31.32
N PRO A 19 -18.83 11.18 -31.02
CA PRO A 19 -19.01 11.54 -29.62
C PRO A 19 -19.87 10.46 -28.96
N PHE A 20 -19.22 9.50 -28.31
CA PHE A 20 -19.85 8.29 -27.82
C PHE A 20 -20.61 8.76 -26.60
N ASP A 21 -21.93 8.73 -26.66
CA ASP A 21 -22.69 8.79 -25.44
C ASP A 21 -22.36 7.51 -24.67
N SER A 22 -21.73 7.68 -23.50
CA SER A 22 -21.29 6.59 -22.62
C SER A 22 -22.38 5.54 -22.34
N ARG A 23 -23.66 5.91 -22.49
CA ARG A 23 -24.83 5.04 -22.34
C ARG A 23 -24.93 3.95 -23.41
N ASP A 24 -24.45 4.21 -24.61
CA ASP A 24 -24.67 3.32 -25.75
C ASP A 24 -23.63 2.19 -25.79
N TYR A 25 -22.37 2.42 -25.39
CA TYR A 25 -21.32 1.40 -25.52
C TYR A 25 -21.61 0.11 -24.73
N PHE A 26 -22.03 0.24 -23.47
CA PHE A 26 -22.27 -0.92 -22.62
C PHE A 26 -23.49 -1.75 -23.05
N SER A 27 -24.47 -1.12 -23.68
CA SER A 27 -25.65 -1.81 -24.20
C SER A 27 -25.35 -2.60 -25.48
N TYR A 28 -24.43 -2.14 -26.34
CA TYR A 28 -24.02 -2.89 -27.54
C TYR A 28 -23.03 -4.02 -27.27
N CYS A 29 -22.19 -3.90 -26.23
CA CYS A 29 -21.14 -4.88 -25.92
C CYS A 29 -21.50 -5.82 -24.77
N GLU A 30 -22.77 -5.89 -24.34
CA GLU A 30 -23.18 -6.79 -23.26
C GLU A 30 -22.78 -8.24 -23.54
N ASP A 31 -22.97 -8.69 -24.78
CA ASP A 31 -22.62 -10.05 -25.19
C ASP A 31 -21.12 -10.28 -25.34
N ASP A 32 -20.30 -9.24 -25.51
CA ASP A 32 -18.84 -9.35 -25.64
C ASP A 32 -18.13 -9.54 -24.29
N PHE A 33 -18.82 -9.24 -23.18
CA PHE A 33 -18.26 -9.26 -21.83
C PHE A 33 -19.02 -10.18 -20.85
N LYS A 34 -20.03 -10.93 -21.31
CA LYS A 34 -20.84 -11.85 -20.50
C LYS A 34 -20.05 -13.07 -19.99
N GLY A 35 -18.94 -13.44 -20.64
CA GLY A 35 -18.17 -14.63 -20.29
C GLY A 35 -16.65 -14.44 -20.37
N LYS A 36 -15.93 -15.19 -19.53
CA LYS A 36 -14.46 -15.20 -19.46
C LYS A 36 -13.81 -15.46 -20.83
N GLU A 37 -14.39 -16.37 -21.62
CA GLU A 37 -13.84 -16.78 -22.91
C GLU A 37 -13.78 -15.67 -23.98
N GLN A 38 -14.58 -14.61 -23.86
CA GLN A 38 -14.78 -13.64 -24.95
C GLN A 38 -13.62 -12.64 -25.02
N TRP A 39 -13.25 -12.05 -23.88
CA TRP A 39 -12.10 -11.15 -23.80
C TRP A 39 -10.76 -11.91 -23.72
N GLU A 40 -10.75 -13.18 -23.27
CA GLU A 40 -9.54 -14.03 -23.34
C GLU A 40 -9.09 -14.26 -24.79
N ARG A 41 -10.03 -14.39 -25.72
CA ARG A 41 -9.75 -14.58 -27.16
C ARG A 41 -9.27 -13.29 -27.84
N ASN A 42 -9.55 -12.12 -27.26
CA ASN A 42 -9.18 -10.84 -27.84
C ASN A 42 -8.70 -9.83 -26.77
N PRO A 43 -7.38 -9.71 -26.57
CA PRO A 43 -6.79 -8.76 -25.62
C PRO A 43 -7.17 -7.30 -25.87
N PHE A 44 -7.49 -6.93 -27.12
CA PHE A 44 -7.93 -5.57 -27.44
C PHE A 44 -9.29 -5.24 -26.84
N LEU A 45 -10.18 -6.23 -26.66
CA LEU A 45 -11.47 -6.01 -25.99
C LEU A 45 -11.27 -5.70 -24.52
N ALA A 46 -10.35 -6.38 -23.84
CA ALA A 46 -10.03 -6.09 -22.44
C ALA A 46 -9.49 -4.67 -22.26
N GLU A 47 -8.62 -4.22 -23.17
CA GLU A 47 -8.08 -2.86 -23.16
C GLU A 47 -9.14 -1.80 -23.47
N ALA A 48 -9.95 -2.03 -24.51
CA ALA A 48 -11.04 -1.12 -24.89
C ALA A 48 -12.07 -0.99 -23.76
N PHE A 49 -12.40 -2.10 -23.10
CA PHE A 49 -13.29 -2.11 -21.94
C PHE A 49 -12.71 -1.30 -20.78
N SER A 50 -11.46 -1.56 -20.40
CA SER A 50 -10.79 -0.83 -19.32
C SER A 50 -10.75 0.67 -19.61
N TRP A 51 -10.34 1.05 -20.82
CA TRP A 51 -10.31 2.44 -21.25
C TRP A 51 -11.71 3.08 -21.18
N THR A 52 -12.74 2.38 -21.66
CA THR A 52 -14.10 2.92 -21.67
C THR A 52 -14.59 3.16 -20.25
N VAL A 53 -14.47 2.17 -19.37
CA VAL A 53 -14.92 2.30 -17.97
C VAL A 53 -14.20 3.43 -17.25
N SER A 54 -12.87 3.58 -17.42
CA SER A 54 -12.11 4.67 -16.80
C SER A 54 -12.57 6.07 -17.24
N ASN A 55 -13.21 6.20 -18.40
CA ASN A 55 -13.73 7.48 -18.91
C ASN A 55 -15.18 7.74 -18.48
N VAL A 56 -15.93 6.74 -18.01
CA VAL A 56 -17.31 6.91 -17.54
C VAL A 56 -17.33 7.23 -16.05
N LYS A 57 -18.05 8.30 -15.69
CA LYS A 57 -18.19 8.77 -14.31
C LYS A 57 -19.65 8.73 -13.85
N SER A 58 -19.87 9.00 -12.56
CA SER A 58 -21.21 9.22 -12.02
C SER A 58 -21.96 10.31 -12.80
N PRO A 59 -23.27 10.16 -13.11
CA PRO A 59 -24.18 9.08 -12.71
C PRO A 59 -24.25 7.89 -13.68
N ASN A 60 -23.77 8.02 -14.92
CA ASN A 60 -23.96 7.03 -15.99
C ASN A 60 -23.35 5.65 -15.68
N LEU A 61 -22.37 5.60 -14.77
CA LEU A 61 -21.76 4.34 -14.31
C LEU A 61 -22.70 3.46 -13.48
N SER A 62 -23.65 4.07 -12.76
CA SER A 62 -24.58 3.35 -11.87
C SER A 62 -25.51 2.41 -12.67
N ASP A 63 -25.93 2.82 -13.87
CA ASP A 63 -26.81 2.04 -14.74
C ASP A 63 -26.14 0.74 -15.24
N HIS A 64 -24.81 0.75 -15.39
CA HIS A 64 -24.03 -0.38 -15.94
C HIS A 64 -23.16 -1.09 -14.88
N ILE A 65 -23.28 -0.72 -13.60
CA ILE A 65 -22.40 -1.20 -12.54
C ILE A 65 -22.38 -2.72 -12.40
N ASN A 66 -23.52 -3.40 -12.59
CA ASN A 66 -23.60 -4.85 -12.43
C ASN A 66 -22.77 -5.56 -13.50
N GLN A 67 -22.87 -5.12 -14.76
CA GLN A 67 -22.08 -5.65 -15.87
C GLN A 67 -20.60 -5.33 -15.68
N VAL A 68 -20.29 -4.07 -15.35
CA VAL A 68 -18.90 -3.64 -15.16
C VAL A 68 -18.22 -4.41 -14.02
N MET A 69 -18.93 -4.57 -12.89
CA MET A 69 -18.45 -5.34 -11.76
C MET A 69 -18.25 -6.82 -12.12
N ALA A 70 -19.22 -7.46 -12.80
CA ALA A 70 -19.09 -8.86 -13.21
C ALA A 70 -17.87 -9.10 -14.10
N THR A 71 -17.64 -8.25 -15.12
CA THR A 71 -16.47 -8.35 -15.99
C THR A 71 -15.17 -8.11 -15.22
N SER A 72 -15.16 -7.16 -14.28
CA SER A 72 -13.99 -6.85 -13.47
C SER A 72 -13.60 -8.00 -12.53
N LEU A 73 -14.59 -8.68 -11.94
CA LEU A 73 -14.37 -9.88 -11.13
C LEU A 73 -13.79 -11.02 -11.98
N ASN A 74 -14.30 -11.22 -13.20
CA ASN A 74 -13.75 -12.19 -14.14
C ASN A 74 -12.27 -11.92 -14.48
N PHE A 75 -11.86 -10.65 -14.59
CA PHE A 75 -10.46 -10.28 -14.79
C PHE A 75 -9.58 -10.60 -13.58
N ILE A 76 -10.09 -10.43 -12.36
CA ILE A 76 -9.36 -10.73 -11.11
C ILE A 76 -9.11 -12.23 -10.96
N ASP A 77 -10.06 -13.04 -11.39
CA ASP A 77 -9.97 -14.51 -11.38
C ASP A 77 -9.12 -15.06 -12.53
N ASP A 78 -8.54 -14.20 -13.38
CA ASP A 78 -7.64 -14.63 -14.43
C ASP A 78 -6.26 -15.00 -13.90
N HIS A 79 -5.57 -15.87 -14.63
CA HIS A 79 -4.20 -16.26 -14.33
C HIS A 79 -3.17 -15.20 -14.72
N GLN A 80 -3.46 -14.32 -15.68
CA GLN A 80 -2.52 -13.30 -16.13
C GLN A 80 -2.55 -12.05 -15.24
N THR A 81 -1.37 -11.64 -14.79
CA THR A 81 -1.16 -10.44 -13.96
C THR A 81 -1.82 -9.19 -14.52
N ILE A 82 -1.69 -8.96 -15.83
CA ILE A 82 -2.24 -7.76 -16.50
C ILE A 82 -3.75 -7.67 -16.36
N ASN A 83 -4.46 -8.80 -16.42
CA ASN A 83 -5.91 -8.83 -16.29
C ASN A 83 -6.30 -8.60 -14.83
N LYS A 84 -5.62 -9.24 -13.88
CA LYS A 84 -5.83 -8.97 -12.45
C LYS A 84 -5.69 -7.49 -12.11
N VAL A 85 -4.62 -6.85 -12.62
CA VAL A 85 -4.37 -5.41 -12.47
C VAL A 85 -5.53 -4.59 -13.04
N ARG A 86 -5.96 -4.85 -14.28
CA ARG A 86 -7.12 -4.18 -14.90
C ARG A 86 -8.38 -4.33 -14.05
N GLY A 87 -8.70 -5.54 -13.62
CA GLY A 87 -9.87 -5.80 -12.79
C GLY A 87 -9.86 -4.97 -11.50
N ILE A 88 -8.72 -4.94 -10.80
CA ILE A 88 -8.56 -4.15 -9.57
C ILE A 88 -8.69 -2.64 -9.84
N GLU A 89 -8.08 -2.14 -10.92
CA GLU A 89 -8.17 -0.72 -11.29
C GLU A 89 -9.59 -0.30 -11.63
N ILE A 90 -10.33 -1.15 -12.34
CA ILE A 90 -11.74 -0.91 -12.66
C ILE A 90 -12.59 -0.91 -11.39
N LEU A 91 -12.41 -1.89 -10.49
CA LEU A 91 -13.14 -1.90 -9.21
C LEU A 91 -12.79 -0.68 -8.35
N HIS A 92 -11.54 -0.23 -8.37
CA HIS A 92 -11.15 1.00 -7.68
C HIS A 92 -11.86 2.22 -8.24
N HIS A 93 -11.95 2.32 -9.58
CA HIS A 93 -12.70 3.37 -10.26
C HIS A 93 -14.19 3.34 -9.93
N LEU A 94 -14.80 2.14 -9.85
CA LEU A 94 -16.19 1.99 -9.40
C LEU A 94 -16.37 2.57 -7.99
N LEU A 95 -15.49 2.23 -7.04
CA LEU A 95 -15.56 2.73 -5.67
C LEU A 95 -15.43 4.26 -5.57
N GLN A 96 -14.67 4.88 -6.48
CA GLN A 96 -14.50 6.33 -6.53
C GLN A 96 -15.65 7.07 -7.22
N ASN A 97 -16.41 6.40 -8.10
CA ASN A 97 -17.42 7.01 -8.95
C ASN A 97 -18.85 6.52 -8.65
N THR A 98 -19.05 5.80 -7.56
CA THR A 98 -20.36 5.36 -7.07
C THR A 98 -20.54 5.74 -5.61
N SER A 99 -21.79 5.86 -5.15
CA SER A 99 -22.04 6.21 -3.75
C SER A 99 -21.77 5.02 -2.82
N ALA A 100 -21.27 5.30 -1.61
CA ALA A 100 -21.02 4.26 -0.61
C ALA A 100 -22.33 3.56 -0.19
N GLU A 101 -23.46 4.27 -0.26
CA GLU A 101 -24.80 3.75 0.00
C GLU A 101 -25.19 2.72 -1.07
N GLU A 102 -25.03 3.05 -2.34
CA GLU A 102 -25.32 2.16 -3.46
C GLU A 102 -24.47 0.88 -3.39
N MET A 103 -23.18 1.01 -3.07
CA MET A 103 -22.28 -0.15 -2.92
C MET A 103 -22.69 -1.07 -1.76
N ARG A 104 -23.29 -0.52 -0.69
CA ARG A 104 -23.76 -1.29 0.47
C ARG A 104 -25.14 -1.90 0.26
N TRP A 105 -26.11 -1.14 -0.25
CA TRP A 105 -27.51 -1.58 -0.35
C TRP A 105 -27.70 -2.83 -1.21
N TYR A 106 -26.93 -2.96 -2.28
CA TYR A 106 -26.97 -4.11 -3.18
C TYR A 106 -25.89 -5.16 -2.88
N ASN A 107 -25.25 -5.07 -1.71
CA ASN A 107 -24.18 -5.98 -1.27
C ASN A 107 -22.97 -6.07 -2.22
N ARG A 108 -22.79 -5.07 -3.09
CA ARG A 108 -21.72 -5.03 -4.10
C ARG A 108 -20.35 -4.92 -3.45
N ALA A 109 -20.24 -4.12 -2.39
CA ALA A 109 -19.02 -3.98 -1.63
C ALA A 109 -18.55 -5.31 -1.01
N GLU A 110 -19.47 -6.16 -0.52
CA GLU A 110 -19.10 -7.48 0.03
C GLU A 110 -18.60 -8.42 -1.07
N VAL A 111 -19.26 -8.44 -2.23
CA VAL A 111 -18.81 -9.26 -3.37
C VAL A 111 -17.41 -8.85 -3.82
N ILE A 112 -17.15 -7.55 -3.91
CA ILE A 112 -15.83 -7.03 -4.24
C ILE A 112 -14.81 -7.42 -3.16
N PHE A 113 -15.19 -7.35 -1.88
CA PHE A 113 -14.31 -7.66 -0.76
C PHE A 113 -13.85 -9.12 -0.78
N GLU A 114 -14.78 -10.06 -0.95
CA GLU A 114 -14.45 -11.49 -1.01
C GLU A 114 -13.51 -11.81 -2.19
N SER A 115 -13.71 -11.17 -3.35
CA SER A 115 -12.82 -11.33 -4.50
C SER A 115 -11.42 -10.75 -4.24
N LEU A 116 -11.31 -9.53 -3.72
CA LEU A 116 -10.03 -8.89 -3.42
C LEU A 116 -9.27 -9.60 -2.29
N LYS A 117 -9.98 -10.19 -1.32
CA LYS A 117 -9.38 -10.91 -0.20
C LYS A 117 -8.52 -12.09 -0.65
N HIS A 118 -8.90 -12.80 -1.71
CA HIS A 118 -8.08 -13.87 -2.27
C HIS A 118 -6.75 -13.36 -2.87
N GLN A 119 -6.71 -12.11 -3.33
CA GLN A 119 -5.51 -11.50 -3.90
C GLN A 119 -4.49 -11.05 -2.84
N LEU A 120 -4.85 -11.04 -1.55
CA LEU A 120 -3.95 -10.67 -0.45
C LEU A 120 -2.69 -11.54 -0.38
N TYR A 121 -2.80 -12.79 -0.82
CA TYR A 121 -1.71 -13.77 -0.84
C TYR A 121 -0.89 -13.74 -2.12
N SER A 122 -1.23 -12.87 -3.08
CA SER A 122 -0.48 -12.73 -4.33
C SER A 122 0.95 -12.29 -4.06
N LYS A 123 1.89 -12.85 -4.83
CA LYS A 123 3.30 -12.41 -4.84
C LYS A 123 3.63 -11.57 -6.08
N GLU A 124 2.62 -11.18 -6.85
CA GLU A 124 2.75 -10.32 -8.01
C GLU A 124 2.76 -8.85 -7.58
N ILE A 125 3.90 -8.18 -7.75
CA ILE A 125 4.17 -6.80 -7.31
C ILE A 125 3.11 -5.83 -7.86
N GLU A 126 2.80 -5.93 -9.15
CA GLU A 126 1.85 -5.05 -9.84
C GLU A 126 0.43 -5.18 -9.27
N VAL A 127 0.02 -6.42 -8.98
CA VAL A 127 -1.28 -6.72 -8.35
C VAL A 127 -1.34 -6.11 -6.97
N LEU A 128 -0.32 -6.35 -6.12
CA LEU A 128 -0.29 -5.81 -4.76
C LEU A 128 -0.34 -4.27 -4.77
N GLN A 129 0.40 -3.61 -5.65
CA GLN A 129 0.41 -2.14 -5.73
C GLN A 129 -0.98 -1.54 -5.99
N LYS A 130 -1.81 -2.20 -6.79
CA LYS A 130 -3.18 -1.75 -7.09
C LYS A 130 -4.20 -2.25 -6.07
N LEU A 131 -3.97 -3.43 -5.51
CA LEU A 131 -4.85 -4.07 -4.53
C LEU A 131 -5.02 -3.21 -3.28
N TRP A 132 -3.92 -2.75 -2.68
CA TRP A 132 -3.99 -2.11 -1.36
C TRP A 132 -4.77 -0.79 -1.35
N PRO A 133 -4.56 0.18 -2.25
CA PRO A 133 -5.40 1.37 -2.32
C PRO A 133 -6.88 1.04 -2.55
N CYS A 134 -7.16 0.02 -3.36
CA CYS A 134 -8.52 -0.44 -3.64
C CYS A 134 -9.21 -1.03 -2.41
N LEU A 135 -8.53 -1.96 -1.73
CA LEU A 135 -9.03 -2.61 -0.54
C LEU A 135 -9.21 -1.63 0.63
N LEU A 136 -8.28 -0.70 0.82
CA LEU A 136 -8.38 0.34 1.86
C LEU A 136 -9.61 1.23 1.66
N ASN A 137 -9.87 1.68 0.43
CA ASN A 137 -11.08 2.45 0.11
C ASN A 137 -12.36 1.62 0.29
N LEU A 138 -12.33 0.36 -0.11
CA LEU A 138 -13.46 -0.55 0.08
C LEU A 138 -13.81 -0.76 1.55
N LEU A 139 -12.79 -0.91 2.41
CA LEU A 139 -12.99 -1.06 3.85
C LEU A 139 -13.68 0.16 4.46
N LEU A 140 -13.40 1.38 3.96
CA LEU A 140 -14.11 2.59 4.38
C LEU A 140 -15.59 2.60 3.96
N VAL A 141 -15.91 1.96 2.82
CA VAL A 141 -17.30 1.79 2.36
C VAL A 141 -18.03 0.77 3.24
N LEU A 142 -17.40 -0.37 3.54
CA LEU A 142 -18.00 -1.46 4.32
C LEU A 142 -18.18 -1.11 5.80
N GLU A 143 -17.18 -0.48 6.41
CA GLU A 143 -17.14 -0.18 7.83
C GLU A 143 -16.90 1.33 8.04
N PRO A 144 -17.93 2.18 7.85
CA PRO A 144 -17.81 3.63 7.96
C PRO A 144 -17.76 4.08 9.44
N GLY A 145 -16.69 3.71 10.14
CA GLY A 145 -16.11 4.30 11.37
C GLY A 145 -16.99 4.65 12.58
N ARG A 146 -18.31 4.42 12.56
CA ARG A 146 -19.25 4.98 13.55
C ARG A 146 -19.79 3.99 14.57
N ASN A 147 -19.88 2.70 14.25
CA ASN A 147 -20.54 1.70 15.11
C ASN A 147 -20.05 0.25 14.91
N HIS A 148 -19.12 0.00 13.99
CA HIS A 148 -18.58 -1.33 13.78
C HIS A 148 -17.25 -1.41 14.50
N GLU A 149 -17.11 -2.38 15.39
CA GLU A 149 -15.80 -2.94 15.73
C GLU A 149 -15.12 -3.18 14.38
N PHE A 150 -13.93 -2.61 14.16
CA PHE A 150 -13.16 -2.65 12.92
C PHE A 150 -12.78 -4.10 12.54
N VAL A 151 -13.75 -4.99 12.37
CA VAL A 151 -13.58 -6.45 12.30
C VAL A 151 -12.89 -6.79 10.99
N ARG A 152 -13.41 -6.35 9.85
CA ARG A 152 -12.76 -6.59 8.55
C ARG A 152 -11.43 -5.84 8.46
N HIS A 153 -11.37 -4.60 8.95
CA HIS A 153 -10.11 -3.85 9.03
C HIS A 153 -9.05 -4.63 9.82
N HIS A 154 -9.39 -5.19 10.98
CA HIS A 154 -8.47 -5.98 11.79
C HIS A 154 -8.14 -7.33 11.12
N GLU A 155 -9.10 -8.01 10.51
CA GLU A 155 -8.85 -9.27 9.78
C GLU A 155 -7.82 -9.07 8.66
N VAL A 156 -8.02 -8.05 7.81
CA VAL A 156 -7.11 -7.75 6.71
C VAL A 156 -5.76 -7.27 7.25
N TYR A 157 -5.76 -6.45 8.32
CA TYR A 157 -4.51 -5.97 8.91
C TYR A 157 -3.71 -7.09 9.57
N GLU A 158 -4.35 -8.03 10.26
CA GLU A 158 -3.71 -9.24 10.81
C GLU A 158 -3.13 -10.12 9.70
N THR A 159 -3.81 -10.21 8.56
CA THR A 159 -3.31 -10.90 7.36
C THR A 159 -2.06 -10.21 6.83
N LEU A 160 -2.10 -8.88 6.65
CA LEU A 160 -0.93 -8.11 6.19
C LEU A 160 0.26 -8.24 7.15
N LEU A 161 0.03 -8.16 8.47
CA LEU A 161 1.08 -8.33 9.47
C LEU A 161 1.75 -9.70 9.37
N ARG A 162 0.96 -10.76 9.21
CA ARG A 162 1.45 -12.14 9.08
C ARG A 162 2.27 -12.32 7.80
N GLU A 163 1.75 -11.86 6.66
CA GLU A 163 2.46 -11.94 5.39
C GLU A 163 3.77 -11.15 5.45
N THR A 164 3.73 -9.94 6.01
CA THR A 164 4.92 -9.10 6.18
C THR A 164 5.97 -9.78 7.06
N GLU A 165 5.58 -10.34 8.19
CA GLU A 165 6.54 -11.00 9.09
C GLU A 165 7.27 -12.17 8.44
N SER A 166 6.60 -12.90 7.54
CA SER A 166 7.18 -14.05 6.85
C SER A 166 7.87 -13.73 5.53
N GLU A 167 7.83 -12.48 5.07
CA GLU A 167 8.26 -12.12 3.71
C GLU A 167 9.78 -11.98 3.60
N ASN A 168 10.33 -12.66 2.59
CA ASN A 168 11.77 -12.69 2.31
C ASN A 168 12.13 -11.98 1.00
N LEU A 169 11.17 -11.81 0.08
CA LEU A 169 11.40 -11.14 -1.18
C LEU A 169 11.49 -9.63 -0.97
N LEU A 170 12.71 -9.08 -1.11
CA LEU A 170 13.02 -7.66 -0.90
C LEU A 170 12.04 -6.71 -1.61
N ALA A 171 11.69 -7.00 -2.87
CA ALA A 171 10.75 -6.19 -3.64
C ALA A 171 9.34 -6.11 -3.01
N ILE A 172 8.85 -7.22 -2.44
CA ILE A 172 7.57 -7.28 -1.75
C ILE A 172 7.66 -6.64 -0.37
N ARG A 173 8.78 -6.84 0.35
CA ARG A 173 9.04 -6.19 1.65
C ARG A 173 8.89 -4.67 1.56
N ARG A 174 9.39 -4.05 0.50
CA ARG A 174 9.22 -2.61 0.22
C ARG A 174 7.76 -2.22 0.13
N ILE A 175 6.97 -2.98 -0.62
CA ILE A 175 5.53 -2.75 -0.75
C ILE A 175 4.88 -2.89 0.61
N TYR A 176 5.05 -4.02 1.30
CA TYR A 176 4.40 -4.27 2.58
C TYR A 176 4.70 -3.21 3.65
N MET A 177 5.92 -2.64 3.68
CA MET A 177 6.22 -1.52 4.59
C MET A 177 5.39 -0.26 4.28
N VAL A 178 5.27 0.11 3.01
CA VAL A 178 4.42 1.22 2.58
C VAL A 178 2.96 0.96 2.95
N GLN A 179 2.48 -0.27 2.73
CA GLN A 179 1.08 -0.61 2.98
C GLN A 179 0.75 -0.72 4.46
N LEU A 180 1.65 -1.29 5.27
CA LEU A 180 1.50 -1.27 6.72
C LEU A 180 1.40 0.15 7.25
N LYS A 181 2.25 1.08 6.77
CA LYS A 181 2.17 2.48 7.17
C LYS A 181 0.83 3.10 6.80
N ASN A 182 0.39 2.94 5.55
CA ASN A 182 -0.88 3.48 5.07
C ASN A 182 -2.07 2.92 5.87
N PHE A 183 -2.10 1.61 6.06
CA PHE A 183 -3.19 0.95 6.77
C PHE A 183 -3.18 1.27 8.28
N THR A 184 -2.00 1.39 8.90
CA THR A 184 -1.86 1.87 10.28
C THR A 184 -2.42 3.27 10.44
N THR A 185 -2.19 4.14 9.45
CA THR A 185 -2.73 5.50 9.43
C THR A 185 -4.26 5.50 9.34
N GLN A 186 -4.82 4.63 8.51
CA GLN A 186 -6.27 4.49 8.35
C GLN A 186 -6.97 3.91 9.59
N ILE A 187 -6.42 2.85 10.20
CA ILE A 187 -6.99 2.26 11.43
C ILE A 187 -6.83 3.21 12.63
N GLY A 188 -5.82 4.08 12.61
CA GLY A 188 -5.56 5.01 13.70
C GLY A 188 -5.24 4.26 15.00
N ILE A 189 -5.81 4.72 16.11
CA ILE A 189 -5.54 4.18 17.46
C ILE A 189 -5.84 2.67 17.59
N GLY A 190 -6.68 2.11 16.70
CA GLY A 190 -6.95 0.67 16.66
C GLY A 190 -5.70 -0.19 16.43
N CYS A 191 -4.61 0.38 15.91
CA CYS A 191 -3.34 -0.32 15.72
C CYS A 191 -2.68 -0.76 17.04
N VAL A 192 -3.08 -0.16 18.18
CA VAL A 192 -2.59 -0.51 19.53
C VAL A 192 -2.75 -2.00 19.84
N ARG A 193 -3.83 -2.64 19.35
CA ARG A 193 -4.06 -4.08 19.50
C ARG A 193 -2.91 -4.93 18.93
N HIS A 194 -2.23 -4.40 17.92
CA HIS A 194 -1.17 -5.06 17.15
C HIS A 194 0.23 -4.53 17.46
N LEU A 195 0.37 -3.65 18.46
CA LEU A 195 1.60 -2.91 18.73
C LEU A 195 2.80 -3.81 18.99
N LYS A 196 2.62 -4.91 19.73
CA LYS A 196 3.69 -5.89 19.98
C LYS A 196 4.22 -6.51 18.68
N THR A 197 3.32 -6.88 17.78
CA THR A 197 3.66 -7.48 16.47
C THR A 197 4.31 -6.44 15.56
N LEU A 198 3.76 -5.23 15.50
CA LEU A 198 4.32 -4.12 14.73
C LEU A 198 5.77 -3.81 15.13
N VAL A 199 6.03 -3.63 16.43
CA VAL A 199 7.39 -3.35 16.93
C VAL A 199 8.35 -4.48 16.58
N ARG A 200 7.90 -5.74 16.62
CA ARG A 200 8.72 -6.90 16.21
C ARG A 200 9.03 -6.87 14.71
N ILE A 201 8.04 -6.64 13.85
CA ILE A 201 8.25 -6.58 12.40
C ILE A 201 9.18 -5.42 12.05
N ILE A 202 8.97 -4.24 12.64
CA ILE A 202 9.82 -3.07 12.42
C ILE A 202 11.27 -3.40 12.78
N GLU A 203 11.51 -3.99 13.96
CA GLU A 203 12.85 -4.40 14.38
C GLU A 203 13.50 -5.36 13.37
N GLN A 204 12.79 -6.41 12.95
CA GLN A 204 13.29 -7.36 11.94
C GLN A 204 13.60 -6.69 10.60
N TYR A 205 12.83 -5.69 10.21
CA TYR A 205 13.05 -4.98 8.95
C TYR A 205 14.21 -4.00 9.01
N LEU A 206 14.47 -3.37 10.15
CA LEU A 206 15.63 -2.49 10.35
C LEU A 206 16.96 -3.26 10.31
N GLU A 207 16.96 -4.57 10.54
CA GLU A 207 18.16 -5.42 10.54
C GLU A 207 18.58 -5.90 9.14
N VAL A 208 17.71 -5.81 8.14
CA VAL A 208 17.97 -6.34 6.80
C VAL A 208 18.16 -5.22 5.80
N GLU A 209 19.33 -5.17 5.17
CA GLU A 209 19.62 -4.19 4.13
C GLU A 209 18.91 -4.51 2.81
N ASP A 210 18.37 -3.48 2.17
CA ASP A 210 17.54 -3.61 0.97
C ASP A 210 18.14 -2.87 -0.25
N GLY A 211 19.46 -2.96 -0.40
CA GLY A 211 20.21 -2.37 -1.51
C GLY A 211 20.49 -0.86 -1.37
N PRO A 212 20.94 -0.18 -2.45
CA PRO A 212 21.49 1.18 -2.36
C PRO A 212 20.53 2.26 -1.84
N GLN A 213 19.24 2.10 -2.09
CA GLN A 213 18.19 3.04 -1.64
C GLN A 213 17.49 2.58 -0.36
N ASP A 214 17.72 1.34 0.05
CA ASP A 214 17.30 0.80 1.34
C ASP A 214 15.84 1.06 1.71
N GLN A 215 14.97 0.86 0.72
CA GLN A 215 13.58 1.30 0.75
C GLN A 215 12.78 0.61 1.86
N ALA A 216 13.07 -0.67 2.15
CA ALA A 216 12.44 -1.39 3.25
C ALA A 216 12.80 -0.80 4.63
N ARG A 217 14.07 -0.47 4.91
CA ARG A 217 14.47 0.15 6.19
C ARG A 217 13.91 1.57 6.32
N CYS A 218 13.91 2.35 5.24
CA CYS A 218 13.22 3.64 5.18
C CYS A 218 11.73 3.51 5.50
N GLY A 219 11.05 2.52 4.91
CA GLY A 219 9.65 2.23 5.16
C GLY A 219 9.38 1.81 6.60
N ALA A 220 10.27 1.00 7.20
CA ALA A 220 10.17 0.58 8.60
C ALA A 220 10.32 1.74 9.58
N LEU A 221 11.26 2.67 9.34
CA LEU A 221 11.40 3.90 10.13
C LEU A 221 10.16 4.79 10.01
N ALA A 222 9.64 4.96 8.79
CA ALA A 222 8.44 5.76 8.55
C ALA A 222 7.20 5.13 9.23
N LEU A 223 7.08 3.80 9.19
CA LEU A 223 6.04 3.07 9.93
C LEU A 223 6.20 3.25 11.44
N LEU A 224 7.42 3.14 11.97
CA LEU A 224 7.70 3.34 13.39
C LEU A 224 7.30 4.74 13.85
N HIS A 225 7.68 5.77 13.10
CA HIS A 225 7.29 7.15 13.40
C HIS A 225 5.76 7.29 13.44
N THR A 226 5.05 6.74 12.46
CA THR A 226 3.58 6.70 12.42
C THR A 226 2.99 5.97 13.62
N VAL A 227 3.53 4.80 13.99
CA VAL A 227 3.07 4.02 15.15
C VAL A 227 3.30 4.80 16.44
N VAL A 228 4.46 5.42 16.64
CA VAL A 228 4.75 6.24 17.83
C VAL A 228 3.79 7.42 17.91
N THR A 229 3.49 8.06 16.78
CA THR A 229 2.55 9.19 16.70
C THR A 229 1.12 8.78 17.06
N ILE A 230 0.64 7.68 16.49
CA ILE A 230 -0.76 7.27 16.62
C ILE A 230 -1.01 6.53 17.93
N ALA A 231 -0.10 5.63 18.31
CA ALA A 231 -0.23 4.75 19.48
C ALA A 231 0.51 5.27 20.72
N TRP A 232 0.87 6.57 20.76
CA TRP A 232 1.61 7.19 21.85
C TRP A 232 1.12 6.82 23.28
N PRO A 233 -0.20 6.64 23.57
CA PRO A 233 -0.64 6.31 24.92
C PRO A 233 -0.16 4.94 25.43
N ARG A 234 0.21 4.03 24.51
CA ARG A 234 0.62 2.64 24.83
C ARG A 234 2.06 2.32 24.44
N VAL A 235 2.74 3.21 23.72
CA VAL A 235 4.13 3.04 23.26
C VAL A 235 5.12 2.88 24.42
N ASN A 236 4.84 3.48 25.59
CA ASN A 236 5.73 3.42 26.76
C ASN A 236 6.11 1.99 27.19
N GLN A 237 5.23 1.00 26.98
CA GLN A 237 5.50 -0.40 27.31
C GLN A 237 6.56 -1.05 26.38
N HIS A 238 6.78 -0.45 25.21
CA HIS A 238 7.70 -0.93 24.18
C HIS A 238 8.91 -0.02 23.99
N VAL A 239 9.02 1.08 24.73
CA VAL A 239 10.04 2.12 24.53
C VAL A 239 11.46 1.58 24.58
N GLN A 240 11.76 0.69 25.53
CA GLN A 240 13.10 0.10 25.65
C GLN A 240 13.49 -0.67 24.39
N LYS A 241 12.56 -1.48 23.87
CA LYS A 241 12.78 -2.27 22.66
C LYS A 241 12.95 -1.36 21.44
N ILE A 242 12.08 -0.37 21.28
CA ILE A 242 12.13 0.58 20.16
C ILE A 242 13.46 1.35 20.16
N VAL A 243 13.87 1.89 21.31
CA VAL A 243 15.12 2.65 21.45
C VAL A 243 16.32 1.76 21.18
N HIS A 244 16.33 0.53 21.71
CA HIS A 244 17.39 -0.45 21.42
C HIS A 244 17.50 -0.73 19.91
N SER A 245 16.38 -1.02 19.24
CA SER A 245 16.37 -1.26 17.79
C SER A 245 16.85 -0.04 17.00
N LEU A 246 16.45 1.18 17.38
CA LEU A 246 16.92 2.42 16.75
C LEU A 246 18.41 2.68 16.97
N CYS A 247 18.92 2.49 18.18
CA CYS A 247 20.34 2.65 18.48
C CYS A 247 21.18 1.61 17.72
N LYS A 248 20.75 0.35 17.69
CA LYS A 248 21.40 -0.71 16.91
C LYS A 248 21.43 -0.36 15.42
N PHE A 249 20.30 0.08 14.87
CA PHE A 249 20.19 0.52 13.48
C PHE A 249 21.13 1.70 13.18
N LEU A 250 21.14 2.72 14.04
CA LEU A 250 22.02 3.89 13.88
C LEU A 250 23.50 3.52 13.95
N LEU A 251 23.88 2.56 14.80
CA LEU A 251 25.23 2.02 14.82
C LEU A 251 25.56 1.32 13.52
N ASP A 252 24.67 0.46 13.04
CA ASP A 252 24.86 -0.30 11.80
C ASP A 252 25.14 0.61 10.60
N ILE A 253 24.28 1.61 10.34
CA ILE A 253 24.42 2.48 9.17
C ILE A 253 25.57 3.48 9.27
N ASN A 254 26.06 3.80 10.48
CA ASN A 254 27.12 4.79 10.70
C ASN A 254 28.49 4.17 11.00
N SER A 255 28.57 2.88 11.33
CA SER A 255 29.84 2.20 11.57
C SER A 255 30.62 2.01 10.27
N SER A 256 31.91 2.34 10.29
CA SER A 256 32.83 2.29 9.13
C SER A 256 33.04 0.90 8.53
N SER A 257 32.47 -0.16 9.14
CA SER A 257 32.53 -1.55 8.67
C SER A 257 31.42 -1.91 7.68
N ALA A 258 30.44 -1.05 7.41
CA ALA A 258 29.38 -1.25 6.41
C ALA A 258 29.90 -1.08 4.95
N ALA A 259 31.16 -1.40 4.69
CA ALA A 259 31.85 -1.22 3.42
C ALA A 259 31.38 -2.19 2.30
N ASN A 260 30.40 -3.06 2.57
CA ASN A 260 30.00 -4.12 1.64
C ASN A 260 28.75 -3.80 0.80
N VAL A 261 28.02 -2.71 1.06
CA VAL A 261 26.96 -2.21 0.18
C VAL A 261 26.95 -0.68 0.23
N GLN A 262 27.16 -0.01 -0.90
CA GLN A 262 27.12 1.45 -0.98
C GLN A 262 25.67 1.93 -0.86
N ILE A 263 25.17 2.07 0.37
CA ILE A 263 23.97 2.86 0.68
C ILE A 263 24.22 4.27 0.15
N SER A 264 23.27 4.81 -0.62
CA SER A 264 23.36 6.18 -1.15
C SER A 264 23.52 7.17 0.00
N PRO A 265 24.39 8.20 -0.10
CA PRO A 265 24.54 9.21 0.94
C PRO A 265 23.20 9.88 1.29
N ASP A 266 22.34 10.10 0.29
CA ASP A 266 21.01 10.70 0.48
C ASP A 266 20.10 9.78 1.31
N ALA A 267 20.10 8.48 1.02
CA ALA A 267 19.31 7.49 1.75
C ALA A 267 19.80 7.36 3.20
N LYS A 268 21.13 7.33 3.40
CA LYS A 268 21.72 7.31 4.74
C LYS A 268 21.36 8.56 5.55
N GLN A 269 21.42 9.74 4.94
CA GLN A 269 21.04 10.99 5.61
C GLN A 269 19.55 10.98 5.97
N TYR A 270 18.68 10.61 5.03
CA TYR A 270 17.25 10.48 5.27
C TYR A 270 16.93 9.54 6.44
N MET A 271 17.56 8.36 6.48
CA MET A 271 17.37 7.38 7.56
C MET A 271 17.85 7.91 8.92
N ASN A 272 19.01 8.58 8.96
CA ASN A 272 19.50 9.22 10.19
C ASN A 272 18.50 10.26 10.69
N ASP A 273 17.98 11.11 9.82
CA ASP A 273 17.05 12.17 10.18
C ASP A 273 15.72 11.61 10.70
N GLN A 274 15.15 10.60 10.01
CA GLN A 274 13.93 9.93 10.45
C GLN A 274 14.09 9.22 11.81
N ALA A 275 15.22 8.56 12.04
CA ALA A 275 15.50 7.92 13.32
C ALA A 275 15.65 8.95 14.46
N VAL A 276 16.35 10.06 14.21
CA VAL A 276 16.48 11.18 15.15
C VAL A 276 15.11 11.79 15.48
N ASP A 277 14.27 12.05 14.48
CA ASP A 277 12.93 12.60 14.69
C ASP A 277 12.05 11.65 15.50
N THR A 278 12.13 10.34 15.23
CA THR A 278 11.44 9.32 16.02
C THR A 278 11.93 9.29 17.47
N LEU A 279 13.24 9.40 17.72
CA LEU A 279 13.80 9.47 19.08
C LEU A 279 13.38 10.75 19.82
N ARG A 280 13.31 11.89 19.13
CA ARG A 280 12.80 13.15 19.70
C ARG A 280 11.33 13.02 20.10
N LEU A 281 10.51 12.42 19.25
CA LEU A 281 9.11 12.16 19.55
C LEU A 281 8.97 11.23 20.77
N LEU A 282 9.77 10.15 20.84
CA LEU A 282 9.80 9.26 22.00
C LEU A 282 10.23 9.98 23.29
N LYS A 283 11.22 10.88 23.23
CA LYS A 283 11.64 11.71 24.37
C LYS A 283 10.49 12.59 24.88
N GLN A 284 9.69 13.15 23.98
CA GLN A 284 8.52 13.97 24.37
C GLN A 284 7.43 13.12 25.05
N ILE A 285 7.20 11.89 24.58
CA ILE A 285 6.18 10.98 25.14
C ILE A 285 6.65 10.30 26.43
N CYS A 286 7.95 10.01 26.54
CA CYS A 286 8.58 9.28 27.65
C CYS A 286 9.65 10.15 28.35
N PRO A 287 9.33 10.93 29.40
CA PRO A 287 10.31 11.80 30.06
C PRO A 287 11.48 11.02 30.68
N ASN A 288 11.26 9.77 31.10
CA ASN A 288 12.30 8.89 31.65
C ASN A 288 13.34 8.45 30.62
N LEU A 289 13.13 8.74 29.33
CA LEU A 289 14.07 8.36 28.27
C LEU A 289 15.29 9.30 28.21
N GLN A 290 15.15 10.56 28.65
CA GLN A 290 16.22 11.55 28.55
C GLN A 290 17.50 11.15 29.30
N PRO A 291 17.46 10.68 30.57
CA PRO A 291 18.66 10.21 31.26
C PRO A 291 19.32 9.01 30.56
N CYS A 292 18.52 8.11 29.96
CA CYS A 292 19.05 6.97 29.22
C CYS A 292 19.80 7.39 27.95
N LEU A 293 19.24 8.35 27.19
CA LEU A 293 19.90 8.87 25.99
C LEU A 293 21.19 9.64 26.32
N GLN A 294 21.22 10.37 27.43
CA GLN A 294 22.44 11.02 27.94
C GLN A 294 23.51 9.97 28.29
N ALA A 295 23.16 8.94 29.07
CA ALA A 295 24.09 7.88 29.44
C ALA A 295 24.63 7.10 28.22
N LEU A 296 23.83 6.96 27.16
CA LEU A 296 24.27 6.35 25.90
C LEU A 296 25.25 7.25 25.13
N GLY A 297 25.03 8.58 25.14
CA GLY A 297 25.93 9.56 24.52
C GLY A 297 27.27 9.65 25.24
N ASP A 298 27.28 9.54 26.56
CA ASP A 298 28.49 9.59 27.39
C ASP A 298 29.32 8.28 27.33
N SER A 299 28.78 7.22 26.71
CA SER A 299 29.43 5.92 26.63
C SER A 299 30.56 5.92 25.61
N LYS A 300 31.80 5.73 26.08
CA LYS A 300 33.02 5.62 25.25
C LYS A 300 32.95 4.50 24.20
N SER A 301 32.06 3.52 24.35
CA SER A 301 31.89 2.43 23.39
C SER A 301 31.01 2.80 22.20
N LEU A 302 30.34 3.96 22.23
CA LEU A 302 29.32 4.39 21.26
C LEU A 302 29.64 5.76 20.64
N VAL A 303 30.92 6.11 20.49
CA VAL A 303 31.37 7.42 19.95
C VAL A 303 30.71 7.77 18.60
N VAL A 304 30.42 6.77 17.77
CA VAL A 304 29.73 6.96 16.48
C VAL A 304 28.34 7.57 16.64
N LEU A 305 27.64 7.30 17.75
CA LEU A 305 26.30 7.82 18.03
C LEU A 305 26.30 9.19 18.71
N GLU A 306 27.42 9.63 19.29
CA GLU A 306 27.52 10.90 20.02
C GLU A 306 26.95 12.10 19.23
N PRO A 307 27.36 12.39 17.97
CA PRO A 307 26.83 13.52 17.23
C PRO A 307 25.33 13.39 16.93
N ILE A 308 24.82 12.16 16.82
CA ILE A 308 23.40 11.88 16.54
C ILE A 308 22.57 12.09 17.80
N LEU A 309 23.02 11.57 18.93
CA LEU A 309 22.34 11.71 20.22
C LEU A 309 22.34 13.17 20.70
N CYS A 310 23.41 13.92 20.42
CA CYS A 310 23.41 15.38 20.64
C CYS A 310 22.26 16.08 19.90
N ARG A 311 21.95 15.70 18.65
CA ARG A 311 20.81 16.25 17.90
C ARG A 311 19.44 15.92 18.51
N VAL A 312 19.33 14.83 19.28
CA VAL A 312 18.09 14.43 19.97
C VAL A 312 17.94 15.13 21.32
N LEU A 313 19.07 15.41 21.99
CA LEU A 313 19.10 15.98 23.33
C LEU A 313 18.90 17.51 23.33
N LEU A 314 19.39 18.21 22.30
CA LEU A 314 19.07 19.62 22.00
C LEU A 314 17.59 19.79 21.66
#